data_AF-A0A3M1KXL1-F1
#
_entry.id   AF-A0A3M1KXL1-F1
#
_cell.length_a   1.000
_cell.length_b   1.000
_cell.length_c   1.000
_cell.angle_alpha   90.00
_cell.angle_beta   90.00
_cell.angle_gamma   90.00
#
_symmetry.space_group_name_H-M   'P 1'
#
loop_
_entity.id
_entity.type
_entity.pdbx_description
1 polymer ?
#
loop_
_entity_poly.entity_id
_entity_poly.type
_entity_poly.pdbx_seq_one_letter_code
_entity_poly.pdbx_strand_id
1 'polypeptide(L)'
;MKWRLPGDWRHQLLQRPFVQRLVDWSKTHSLPGFKGVSIYDVLLFVYGESQRQTLVIRANAVAFSFFLSLFPALIALFSLASQIPLYERF
;
A
#
# COMPACT_ATOMS: atom_id res chain seq x y z
N MET A 1 4.35 -27.90 -22.73
CA MET A 1 5.52 -27.56 -21.88
C MET A 1 5.03 -27.33 -20.45
N LYS A 2 4.90 -28.43 -19.68
CA LYS A 2 4.27 -28.52 -18.36
C LYS A 2 5.35 -28.26 -17.30
N TRP A 3 5.39 -27.05 -16.76
CA TRP A 3 6.29 -26.71 -15.66
C TRP A 3 5.97 -27.59 -14.44
N ARG A 4 6.94 -28.41 -14.02
CA ARG A 4 6.94 -29.20 -12.78
C ARG A 4 7.30 -28.26 -11.63
N LEU A 5 6.31 -27.77 -10.89
CA LEU A 5 6.54 -27.11 -9.60
C LEU A 5 6.76 -28.20 -8.54
N PRO A 6 7.94 -28.29 -7.91
CA PRO A 6 8.20 -29.22 -6.83
C PRO A 6 7.52 -28.72 -5.56
N GLY A 7 6.47 -29.43 -5.14
CA GLY A 7 5.99 -29.55 -3.76
C GLY A 7 5.53 -28.28 -3.05
N ASP A 8 4.26 -27.92 -3.16
CA ASP A 8 3.37 -27.81 -1.99
C ASP A 8 3.90 -27.14 -0.69
N TRP A 9 4.66 -26.05 -0.80
CA TRP A 9 5.16 -25.22 0.32
C TRP A 9 4.05 -24.49 1.10
N ARG A 10 2.85 -24.37 0.50
CA ARG A 10 1.71 -23.65 1.07
C ARG A 10 1.31 -24.23 2.42
N HIS A 11 1.37 -25.55 2.55
CA HIS A 11 0.94 -26.27 3.75
C HIS A 11 1.92 -26.11 4.91
N GLN A 12 3.22 -25.95 4.61
CA GLN A 12 4.26 -25.77 5.63
C GLN A 12 4.29 -24.33 6.18
N LEU A 13 4.02 -23.32 5.33
CA LEU A 13 3.89 -21.93 5.77
C LEU A 13 2.59 -21.68 6.56
N LEU A 14 1.51 -22.41 6.23
CA LEU A 14 0.24 -22.36 6.95
C LEU A 14 0.23 -23.12 8.29
N GLN A 15 1.28 -23.87 8.64
CA GLN A 15 1.36 -24.60 9.92
C GLN A 15 1.85 -23.72 11.10
N ARG A 16 2.29 -22.48 10.85
CA ARG A 16 2.63 -21.55 11.93
C ARG A 16 1.32 -21.10 12.59
N PRO A 17 1.11 -21.31 13.91
CA PRO A 17 -0.13 -20.94 14.60
C PRO A 17 -0.43 -19.43 14.52
N PHE A 18 0.62 -18.62 14.31
CA PHE A 18 0.50 -17.19 14.08
C PHE A 18 -0.16 -16.86 12.74
N VAL A 19 0.19 -17.58 11.66
CA VAL A 19 -0.38 -17.36 10.33
C VAL A 19 -1.85 -17.79 10.30
N GLN A 20 -2.19 -18.91 10.94
CA GLN A 20 -3.59 -19.35 11.06
C GLN A 20 -4.42 -18.35 11.88
N ARG A 21 -3.93 -17.87 13.02
CA ARG A 21 -4.62 -16.84 13.82
C ARG A 21 -4.81 -15.53 13.04
N LEU A 22 -3.82 -15.10 12.27
CA LEU A 22 -3.96 -13.91 11.43
C LEU A 22 -4.98 -14.11 10.31
N VAL A 23 -4.98 -15.27 9.67
CA VAL A 23 -5.95 -15.61 8.62
C VAL A 23 -7.36 -15.70 9.20
N ASP A 24 -7.54 -16.40 10.32
CA ASP A 24 -8.83 -16.53 10.99
C ASP A 24 -9.33 -15.20 11.55
N TRP A 25 -8.44 -14.37 12.12
CA TRP A 25 -8.78 -13.00 12.51
C TRP A 25 -9.18 -12.15 11.30
N SER A 26 -8.47 -12.24 10.17
CA SER A 26 -8.82 -11.52 8.93
C SER A 26 -10.15 -11.96 8.31
N LYS A 27 -10.55 -13.22 8.55
CA LYS A 27 -11.83 -13.78 8.10
C LYS A 27 -12.98 -13.38 9.03
N THR A 28 -12.72 -13.30 10.34
CA THR A 28 -13.75 -13.05 11.36
C THR A 28 -13.97 -11.56 11.62
N HIS A 29 -12.94 -10.74 11.45
CA HIS A 29 -13.01 -9.28 11.64
C HIS A 29 -13.39 -8.61 10.32
N SER A 30 -14.68 -8.56 10.03
CA SER A 30 -15.22 -7.71 8.96
C SER A 30 -15.10 -6.25 9.41
N LEU A 31 -14.44 -5.41 8.61
CA LEU A 31 -14.40 -3.96 8.88
C LEU A 31 -15.84 -3.43 8.94
N PRO A 32 -16.24 -2.76 10.05
CA PRO A 32 -17.58 -2.21 10.19
C PRO A 32 -17.78 -1.12 9.12
N GLY A 33 -18.53 -1.47 8.07
CA GLY A 33 -18.71 -0.64 6.87
C GLY A 33 -18.65 -1.41 5.54
N PHE A 34 -18.07 -2.61 5.52
CA PHE A 34 -17.84 -3.40 4.29
C PHE A 34 -18.89 -4.50 4.00
N LYS A 35 -20.15 -4.32 4.42
CA LYS A 35 -21.28 -5.24 4.13
C LYS A 35 -20.97 -6.74 4.33
N GLY A 36 -20.14 -7.10 5.33
CA GLY A 36 -19.79 -8.50 5.61
C GLY A 36 -18.71 -9.12 4.73
N VAL A 37 -18.00 -8.33 3.91
CA VAL A 37 -16.81 -8.80 3.18
C VAL A 37 -15.62 -8.89 4.14
N SER A 38 -14.95 -10.04 4.17
CA SER A 38 -13.79 -10.27 5.02
C SER A 38 -12.59 -9.44 4.56
N ILE A 39 -11.68 -9.07 5.48
CA ILE A 39 -10.44 -8.36 5.12
C ILE A 39 -9.63 -9.17 4.10
N TYR A 40 -9.69 -10.50 4.20
CA TYR A 40 -9.07 -11.41 3.24
C TYR A 40 -9.59 -11.22 1.82
N ASP A 41 -10.91 -11.12 1.64
CA ASP A 41 -11.52 -10.93 0.31
C ASP A 41 -11.23 -9.54 -0.24
N VAL A 42 -11.20 -8.51 0.60
CA VAL A 42 -10.79 -7.15 0.18
C VAL A 42 -9.35 -7.15 -0.30
N LEU A 43 -8.43 -7.79 0.42
CA LEU A 43 -7.02 -7.90 0.00
C LEU A 43 -6.86 -8.69 -1.29
N LEU A 44 -7.61 -9.79 -1.45
CA LEU A 44 -7.59 -10.58 -2.68
C LEU A 44 -8.13 -9.79 -3.88
N PHE A 45 -9.22 -9.04 -3.67
CA PHE A 45 -9.80 -8.16 -4.68
C PHE A 45 -8.85 -7.02 -5.05
N VAL A 46 -8.28 -6.34 -4.06
CA VAL A 46 -7.28 -5.27 -4.27
C VAL A 46 -6.06 -5.82 -5.02
N TYR A 47 -5.58 -7.00 -4.68
CA TYR A 47 -4.46 -7.62 -5.38
C TYR A 47 -4.82 -7.99 -6.83
N GLY A 48 -5.98 -8.60 -7.06
CA GLY A 48 -6.45 -8.95 -8.41
C GLY A 48 -6.71 -7.71 -9.27
N GLU A 49 -7.30 -6.67 -8.70
CA GLU A 49 -7.59 -5.43 -9.39
C GLU A 49 -6.31 -4.62 -9.62
N SER A 50 -5.37 -4.60 -8.66
CA SER A 50 -4.07 -3.93 -8.80
C SER A 50 -3.20 -4.50 -9.92
N GLN A 51 -3.40 -5.76 -10.32
CA GLN A 51 -2.76 -6.36 -11.49
C GLN A 51 -3.34 -5.87 -12.81
N ARG A 52 -4.50 -5.20 -12.80
CA ARG A 52 -5.03 -4.53 -13.99
C ARG A 52 -4.16 -3.31 -14.29
N GLN A 53 -3.51 -3.35 -15.47
CA GLN A 53 -2.57 -2.31 -15.91
C GLN A 53 -3.13 -0.89 -15.82
N THR A 54 -4.45 -0.70 -15.95
CA THR A 54 -5.12 0.59 -15.82
C THR A 54 -4.92 1.27 -14.46
N LEU A 55 -4.93 0.51 -13.36
CA LEU A 55 -4.71 1.08 -12.02
C LEU A 55 -3.25 1.49 -11.83
N VAL A 56 -2.32 0.68 -12.33
CA VAL A 56 -0.87 0.99 -12.29
C VAL A 56 -0.56 2.24 -13.10
N ILE A 57 -1.12 2.39 -14.31
CA ILE A 57 -0.92 3.58 -15.14
C ILE A 57 -1.44 4.84 -14.44
N ARG A 58 -2.63 4.76 -13.81
CA ARG A 58 -3.21 5.88 -13.06
C ARG A 58 -2.37 6.22 -11.81
N ALA A 59 -1.92 5.22 -11.07
CA ALA A 59 -1.07 5.40 -9.90
C ALA A 59 0.28 6.06 -10.30
N ASN A 60 0.88 5.63 -11.41
CA ASN A 60 2.10 6.23 -11.94
C ASN A 60 1.90 7.69 -12.35
N ALA A 61 0.76 8.04 -12.96
CA ALA A 61 0.45 9.43 -13.30
C ALA A 61 0.35 10.34 -12.06
N VAL A 62 -0.23 9.82 -10.96
CA VAL A 62 -0.29 10.52 -9.67
C VAL A 62 1.10 10.66 -9.07
N ALA A 63 1.89 9.58 -9.03
CA ALA A 63 3.27 9.61 -8.52
C ALA A 63 4.17 10.57 -9.32
N PHE A 64 4.01 10.62 -10.64
CA PHE A 64 4.73 11.55 -11.50
C PHE A 64 4.34 13.00 -11.22
N SER A 65 3.04 13.29 -11.09
CA SER A 65 2.54 14.62 -10.75
C SER A 65 3.03 15.07 -9.36
N PHE A 66 3.07 14.15 -8.40
CA PHE A 66 3.63 14.38 -7.06
C PHE A 66 5.15 14.65 -7.11
N PHE A 67 5.88 13.91 -7.93
CA PHE A 67 7.32 14.13 -8.12
C PHE A 67 7.61 15.51 -8.74
N LEU A 68 6.81 15.93 -9.73
CA LEU A 68 6.93 17.25 -10.33
C LEU A 68 6.62 18.37 -9.33
N SER A 69 5.63 18.20 -8.43
CA SER A 69 5.30 19.20 -7.41
C SER A 69 6.31 19.26 -6.26
N LEU A 70 7.19 18.26 -6.13
CA LEU A 70 8.22 18.22 -5.09
C LEU A 70 9.19 19.40 -5.17
N PHE A 71 9.64 19.76 -6.38
CA PHE A 71 10.62 20.86 -6.54
C PHE A 71 10.02 22.22 -6.17
N PRO A 72 8.85 22.64 -6.70
CA PRO A 72 8.19 23.87 -6.25
C PRO A 72 7.89 23.88 -4.75
N ALA A 73 7.47 22.75 -4.18
CA ALA A 73 7.20 22.64 -2.75
C ALA A 73 8.46 22.87 -1.90
N LEU A 74 9.60 22.30 -2.30
CA LEU A 74 10.89 22.51 -1.63
C LEU A 74 11.37 23.96 -1.75
N ILE A 75 11.26 24.57 -2.94
CA ILE A 75 11.60 25.98 -3.15
C ILE A 75 10.71 26.87 -2.27
N ALA A 76 9.40 26.58 -2.20
CA ALA A 76 8.48 27.30 -1.33
C ALA A 76 8.84 27.14 0.15
N LEU A 77 9.19 25.93 0.61
CA LEU A 77 9.65 25.68 1.98
C LEU A 77 10.92 26.46 2.32
N PHE A 78 11.92 26.48 1.44
CA PHE A 78 13.14 27.25 1.67
C PHE A 78 12.93 28.77 1.59
N SER A 79 12.06 29.23 0.68
CA SER A 79 11.67 30.63 0.60
C SER A 79 10.94 31.08 1.87
N LEU A 80 9.99 30.27 2.35
CA LEU A 80 9.30 30.51 3.61
C LEU A 80 10.27 30.50 4.79
N ALA A 81 11.18 29.52 4.85
CA ALA A 81 12.21 29.46 5.90
C ALA A 81 13.11 30.70 5.93
N SER A 82 13.47 31.25 4.76
CA SER A 82 14.24 32.50 4.64
C SER A 82 13.48 33.73 5.16
N GLN A 83 12.16 33.75 5.03
CA GLN A 83 11.31 34.84 5.50
C GLN A 83 10.99 34.78 7.00
N ILE A 84 11.30 33.69 7.71
CA ILE A 84 11.08 33.63 9.15
C ILE A 84 12.16 34.50 9.81
N PRO A 85 11.80 35.61 10.49
CA PRO A 85 12.77 36.49 11.14
C PRO A 85 13.25 35.85 12.46
N LEU A 86 14.01 34.77 12.37
CA LEU A 86 14.68 34.13 13.52
C LEU A 86 16.04 34.77 13.83
N TYR A 87 16.53 35.65 12.95
CA TYR A 87 17.86 36.28 13.03
C TYR A 87 17.84 37.74 13.53
N GLU A 88 16.70 38.45 13.52
CA GLU A 88 16.66 39.88 13.91
C GLU A 88 16.81 40.16 15.43
N ARG A 89 17.07 39.14 16.25
CA ARG A 89 17.06 39.24 17.73
C ARG A 89 18.39 38.92 18.42
N PHE A 90 19.50 38.78 17.67
CA PHE A 90 20.84 38.62 18.25
C PHE A 90 21.90 39.46 17.53
#